data_AF-A0A3B0J4U1-F1
#
_entry.id   AF-A0A3B0J4U1-F1
#
_cell.length_a   1.000
_cell.length_b   1.000
_cell.length_c   1.000
_cell.angle_alpha   90.00
_cell.angle_beta   90.00
_cell.angle_gamma   90.00
#
_symmetry.space_group_name_H-M   'P 1'
#
loop_
_entity.id
_entity.type
_entity.pdbx_description
1 polymer ?
#
loop_
_entity_poly.entity_id
_entity_poly.type
_entity_poly.pdbx_seq_one_letter_code
_entity_poly.pdbx_strand_id
1 'polypeptide(L)'
;MFKLRDIIYFVVLTGLHVCAVIQPTVEAHARLNWSSVYVDRSLRLNVGYQYRPLMLARAMMYSLLTLFGVWYGRHRDAVRRAERRQELLEERARRKSLLGRSSSHWITAQQVMNDWVRRRKEASITDLQADEAALDTELEQSEGSFFPWKKFLLFALPWTLTFVVTGMLNYGRLYLVIQHFCLTHWQSVSLYLHIQLLFLRRLIEASLATYWRQFHGAVEDPSLKQSNFISFETHLLATE
;
A
#
# COMPACT_ATOMS: atom_id res chain seq x y z
N MET A 1 6.55 -14.29 7.28
CA MET A 1 7.39 -13.91 6.13
C MET A 1 6.68 -12.83 5.32
N PHE A 2 7.34 -11.70 5.04
CA PHE A 2 6.78 -10.63 4.21
C PHE A 2 6.75 -11.08 2.75
N LYS A 3 5.62 -10.90 2.06
CA LYS A 3 5.49 -11.20 0.63
C LYS A 3 5.84 -9.96 -0.19
N LEU A 4 6.23 -10.13 -1.46
CA LEU A 4 6.49 -9.02 -2.39
C LEU A 4 5.34 -8.00 -2.45
N ARG A 5 4.10 -8.50 -2.33
CA ARG A 5 2.90 -7.66 -2.20
C ARG A 5 2.94 -6.69 -1.01
N ASP A 6 3.48 -7.12 0.13
CA ASP A 6 3.57 -6.29 1.34
C ASP A 6 4.58 -5.15 1.14
N ILE A 7 5.65 -5.39 0.38
CA ILE A 7 6.63 -4.36 -0.04
C ILE A 7 5.98 -3.35 -1.00
N ILE A 8 5.23 -3.83 -2.00
CA ILE A 8 4.51 -2.94 -2.92
C ILE A 8 3.53 -2.05 -2.15
N TYR A 9 2.75 -2.62 -1.21
CA TYR A 9 1.84 -1.83 -0.38
C TYR A 9 2.58 -0.79 0.45
N PHE A 10 3.72 -1.14 1.04
CA PHE A 10 4.54 -0.19 1.78
C PHE A 10 4.98 1.00 0.92
N VAL A 11 5.47 0.74 -0.30
CA VAL A 11 5.92 1.79 -1.23
C VAL A 11 4.75 2.69 -1.64
N VAL A 12 3.60 2.11 -1.99
CA VAL A 12 2.41 2.86 -2.39
C VAL A 12 1.87 3.71 -1.24
N LEU A 13 1.73 3.14 -0.04
CA LEU A 13 1.29 3.88 1.15
C LEU A 13 2.26 5.01 1.51
N THR A 14 3.57 4.74 1.45
CA THR A 14 4.56 5.77 1.75
C THR A 14 4.49 6.90 0.72
N GLY A 15 4.43 6.57 -0.58
CA GLY A 15 4.32 7.57 -1.65
C GLY A 15 3.08 8.44 -1.52
N LEU A 16 1.91 7.84 -1.29
CA LEU A 16 0.66 8.56 -1.08
C LEU A 16 0.72 9.46 0.16
N HIS A 17 1.24 8.96 1.28
CA HIS A 17 1.31 9.73 2.52
C HIS A 17 2.25 10.93 2.40
N VAL A 18 3.41 10.76 1.76
CA VAL A 18 4.31 11.87 1.48
C VAL A 18 3.62 12.92 0.63
N CYS A 19 2.92 12.52 -0.45
CA CYS A 19 2.15 13.42 -1.30
C CYS A 19 1.16 14.27 -0.48
N ALA A 20 0.38 13.64 0.41
CA ALA A 20 -0.58 14.37 1.24
C ALA A 20 0.07 15.36 2.22
N VAL A 21 1.27 15.07 2.72
CA VAL A 21 1.96 15.91 3.72
C VAL A 21 2.67 17.12 3.09
N ILE A 22 2.92 17.10 1.79
CA ILE A 22 3.60 18.18 1.09
C ILE A 22 2.86 19.50 1.23
N GLN A 23 3.62 20.52 1.60
CA GLN A 23 3.12 21.88 1.73
C GLN A 23 3.30 22.60 0.40
N PRO A 24 2.20 22.98 -0.28
CA PRO A 24 2.30 23.80 -1.48
C PRO A 24 2.79 25.20 -1.09
N THR A 25 3.65 25.78 -1.91
CA THR A 25 4.16 27.15 -1.76
C THR A 25 3.76 27.97 -2.97
N VAL A 26 3.36 29.21 -2.74
CA VAL A 26 2.97 30.13 -3.80
C VAL A 26 3.87 31.35 -3.68
N GLU A 27 4.69 31.60 -4.69
CA GLU A 27 5.53 32.78 -4.80
C GLU A 27 4.98 33.66 -5.92
N ALA A 28 4.66 34.91 -5.59
CA ALA A 28 4.14 35.87 -6.55
C ALA A 28 5.21 36.90 -6.88
N HIS A 29 5.63 36.95 -8.14
CA HIS A 29 6.55 37.95 -8.67
C HIS A 29 5.79 38.95 -9.53
N ALA A 30 5.63 40.16 -9.03
CA ALA A 30 5.08 41.26 -9.81
C ALA A 30 6.20 41.93 -10.62
N ARG A 31 6.02 42.04 -11.94
CA ARG A 31 6.90 42.82 -12.80
C ARG A 31 6.17 44.11 -13.18
N LEU A 32 6.64 45.24 -12.63
CA LEU A 32 6.14 46.57 -12.93
C LEU A 32 7.12 47.26 -13.87
N ASN A 33 6.75 47.40 -15.14
CA ASN A 33 7.54 48.17 -16.08
C ASN A 33 7.02 49.61 -16.14
N TRP A 34 7.75 50.55 -15.55
CA TRP A 34 7.35 51.96 -15.46
C TRP A 34 7.73 52.78 -16.71
N SER A 35 8.47 52.19 -17.66
CA SER A 35 9.04 52.90 -18.81
C SER A 35 8.15 52.91 -20.06
N SER A 36 6.99 52.27 -20.03
CA SER A 36 6.05 52.24 -21.16
C SER A 36 4.81 53.07 -20.87
N VAL A 37 4.30 53.77 -21.90
CA VAL A 37 3.05 54.57 -21.85
C VAL A 37 1.84 53.73 -21.40
N TYR A 38 1.92 52.41 -21.59
CA TYR A 38 1.01 51.43 -21.02
C TYR A 38 1.70 50.75 -19.84
N VAL A 39 1.11 50.84 -18.64
CA VAL A 39 1.61 50.13 -17.45
C VAL A 39 1.34 48.64 -17.64
N ASP A 40 2.31 47.90 -18.17
CA ASP A 40 2.19 46.45 -18.35
C ASP A 40 2.39 45.77 -16.99
N ARG A 41 1.28 45.36 -16.35
CA ARG A 41 1.26 44.69 -15.05
C ARG A 41 1.21 43.18 -15.29
N SER A 42 2.38 42.54 -15.34
CA SER A 42 2.46 41.07 -15.36
C SER A 42 2.72 40.53 -13.96
N LEU A 43 1.86 39.61 -13.50
CA LEU A 43 2.06 38.87 -12.26
C LEU A 43 2.43 37.44 -12.60
N ARG A 44 3.64 37.02 -12.22
CA ARG A 44 4.09 35.64 -12.35
C ARG A 44 3.88 34.91 -11.03
N LEU A 45 2.99 33.93 -11.05
CA LEU A 45 2.71 33.06 -9.93
C LEU A 45 3.51 31.77 -10.08
N ASN A 46 4.50 31.56 -9.22
CA ASN A 46 5.25 30.32 -9.12
C ASN A 46 4.62 29.46 -8.03
N VAL A 47 3.97 28.35 -8.40
CA VAL A 47 3.45 27.40 -7.43
C VAL A 47 4.36 26.19 -7.34
N GLY A 48 4.99 26.01 -6.19
CA GLY A 48 5.88 24.91 -5.91
C GLY A 48 5.49 24.13 -4.66
N TYR A 49 6.46 23.42 -4.12
CA TYR A 49 6.31 22.68 -2.87
C TYR A 49 7.53 22.85 -1.97
N GLN A 50 7.29 22.84 -0.66
CA GLN A 50 8.35 22.75 0.33
C GLN A 50 8.45 21.32 0.86
N TYR A 51 9.56 20.66 0.53
CA TYR A 51 9.87 19.33 1.05
C TYR A 51 10.78 19.43 2.27
N ARG A 52 10.42 18.74 3.36
CA ARG A 52 11.30 18.55 4.53
C ARG A 52 11.58 17.06 4.70
N PRO A 53 12.83 16.63 4.97
CA PRO A 53 13.18 15.22 5.09
C PRO A 53 12.40 14.49 6.21
N LEU A 54 12.02 15.23 7.25
CA LEU A 54 11.17 14.69 8.33
C LEU A 54 9.79 14.23 7.84
N MET A 55 9.28 14.75 6.71
CA MET A 55 8.00 14.33 6.13
C MET A 55 8.07 12.88 5.64
N LEU A 56 9.17 12.49 4.99
CA LEU A 56 9.39 11.13 4.53
C LEU A 56 9.55 10.16 5.70
N ALA A 57 10.31 10.55 6.74
CA ALA A 57 10.47 9.72 7.93
C ALA A 57 9.11 9.44 8.62
N ARG A 58 8.24 10.47 8.73
CA ARG A 58 6.88 10.32 9.26
C ARG A 58 6.02 9.42 8.39
N ALA A 59 6.05 9.61 7.07
CA ALA A 59 5.30 8.78 6.13
C ALA A 59 5.74 7.31 6.16
N MET A 60 7.05 7.05 6.24
CA MET A 60 7.60 5.71 6.42
C MET A 60 7.14 5.10 7.74
N MET A 61 7.22 5.84 8.84
CA MET A 61 6.79 5.37 10.16
C MET A 61 5.31 4.98 10.17
N TYR A 62 4.42 5.83 9.65
CA TYR A 62 2.99 5.52 9.57
C TYR A 62 2.72 4.32 8.66
N SER A 63 3.40 4.23 7.52
CA SER A 63 3.23 3.11 6.59
C SER A 63 3.76 1.79 7.20
N LEU A 64 4.89 1.83 7.91
CA LEU A 64 5.40 0.67 8.67
C LEU A 64 4.41 0.25 9.75
N LEU A 65 3.82 1.19 10.50
CA LEU A 65 2.85 0.87 11.53
C LEU A 65 1.63 0.13 10.95
N THR A 66 1.12 0.57 9.80
CA THR A 66 0.04 -0.14 9.10
C THR A 66 0.47 -1.54 8.67
N LEU A 67 1.69 -1.69 8.14
CA LEU A 67 2.25 -2.97 7.72
C LEU A 67 2.40 -3.94 8.88
N PHE A 68 2.92 -3.47 10.02
CA PHE A 68 3.05 -4.26 11.24
C PHE A 68 1.69 -4.67 11.79
N GLY A 69 0.70 -3.77 11.78
CA GLY A 69 -0.68 -4.09 12.18
C GLY A 69 -1.29 -5.19 11.31
N VAL A 70 -1.12 -5.10 9.99
CA VAL A 70 -1.60 -6.10 9.03
C VAL A 70 -0.86 -7.42 9.21
N TRP A 71 0.45 -7.38 9.37
CA TRP A 71 1.28 -8.56 9.61
C TRP A 71 0.89 -9.26 10.90
N TYR A 72 0.74 -8.51 12.00
CA TYR A 72 0.29 -9.03 13.29
C TYR A 72 -1.11 -9.62 13.20
N GLY A 73 -2.02 -8.96 12.48
CA GLY A 73 -3.36 -9.46 12.18
C GLY A 73 -3.33 -10.80 11.45
N ARG A 74 -2.51 -10.91 10.40
CA ARG A 74 -2.31 -12.14 9.62
C ARG A 74 -1.67 -13.25 10.44
N HIS A 75 -0.70 -12.92 11.29
CA HIS A 75 -0.03 -13.87 12.15
C HIS A 75 -1.00 -14.45 13.19
N ARG A 76 -1.79 -13.60 13.84
CA ARG A 76 -2.84 -14.05 14.78
C ARG A 76 -3.90 -14.92 14.09
N ASP A 77 -4.28 -14.60 12.86
CA ASP A 77 -5.19 -15.45 12.09
C ASP A 77 -4.53 -16.76 11.66
N ALA A 78 -3.21 -16.77 11.39
CA ALA A 78 -2.50 -17.99 11.07
C ALA A 78 -2.44 -18.94 12.28
N VAL A 79 -2.19 -18.42 13.49
CA VAL A 79 -2.19 -19.22 14.72
C VAL A 79 -3.59 -19.79 14.99
N ARG A 80 -4.65 -18.97 14.93
CA ARG A 80 -6.04 -19.46 15.08
C ARG A 80 -6.43 -20.50 14.03
N ARG A 81 -5.88 -20.41 12.83
CA ARG A 81 -6.09 -21.40 11.77
C ARG A 81 -5.36 -22.70 12.04
N ALA A 82 -4.14 -22.63 12.60
CA ALA A 82 -3.41 -23.82 13.04
C ALA A 82 -4.15 -24.54 14.18
N GLU A 83 -4.69 -23.80 15.14
CA GLU A 83 -5.52 -24.35 16.23
C GLU A 83 -6.77 -25.06 15.69
N ARG A 84 -7.54 -24.41 14.81
CA ARG A 84 -8.74 -25.03 14.20
C ARG A 84 -8.41 -26.25 13.33
N ARG A 85 -7.27 -26.25 12.64
CA ARG A 85 -6.79 -27.45 11.90
C ARG A 85 -6.61 -28.62 12.84
N GLN A 86 -5.98 -28.38 14.00
CA GLN A 86 -5.71 -29.42 14.98
C GLN A 86 -7.01 -29.96 15.59
N GLU A 87 -7.97 -29.09 15.93
CA GLU A 87 -9.30 -29.49 16.42
C GLU A 87 -10.06 -30.37 15.41
N LEU A 88 -10.09 -29.97 14.13
CA LEU A 88 -10.77 -30.73 13.08
C LEU A 88 -10.13 -32.10 12.83
N LEU A 89 -8.80 -32.18 12.88
CA LEU A 89 -8.07 -33.46 12.79
C LEU A 89 -8.42 -34.38 13.97
N GLU A 90 -8.47 -33.84 15.19
CA GLU A 90 -8.88 -34.59 16.38
C GLU A 90 -10.34 -35.07 16.28
N GLU A 91 -11.26 -34.24 15.80
CA GLU A 91 -12.66 -34.63 15.58
C GLU A 91 -12.80 -35.74 14.53
N ARG A 92 -12.07 -35.66 13.41
CA ARG A 92 -12.07 -36.70 12.37
C ARG A 92 -11.48 -38.01 12.89
N ALA A 93 -10.39 -37.95 13.65
CA ALA A 93 -9.81 -39.13 14.29
C ALA A 93 -10.80 -39.80 15.26
N ARG A 94 -11.58 -39.02 16.02
CA ARG A 94 -12.66 -39.53 16.89
C ARG A 94 -13.81 -40.17 16.10
N ARG A 95 -14.19 -39.62 14.94
CA ARG A 95 -15.24 -40.21 14.10
C ARG A 95 -14.80 -41.52 13.44
N LYS A 96 -13.57 -41.60 12.93
CA LYS A 96 -13.03 -42.81 12.28
C LYS A 96 -12.88 -43.98 13.27
N SER A 97 -12.54 -43.73 14.54
CA SER A 97 -12.44 -44.79 15.55
C SER A 97 -13.77 -45.48 15.87
N LEU A 98 -14.91 -44.82 15.62
CA LEU A 98 -16.25 -45.38 15.82
C LEU A 98 -16.73 -46.27 14.66
N LEU A 99 -16.27 -46.01 13.44
CA LEU A 99 -16.69 -46.71 12.21
C LEU A 99 -15.89 -47.99 11.93
N GLY A 100 -14.68 -48.15 12.50
CA GLY A 100 -13.78 -49.27 12.22
C GLY A 100 -14.11 -50.63 12.87
N ARG A 101 -15.27 -50.80 13.52
CA ARG A 101 -15.57 -51.98 14.36
C ARG A 101 -16.29 -53.13 13.64
N SER A 102 -16.55 -53.03 12.34
CA SER A 102 -17.36 -54.02 11.62
C SER A 102 -16.70 -54.50 10.33
N SER A 103 -16.08 -55.67 10.36
CA SER A 103 -16.15 -56.65 9.26
C SER A 103 -15.43 -57.94 9.64
N SER A 104 -16.19 -59.02 9.72
CA SER A 104 -15.72 -60.40 9.83
C SER A 104 -16.01 -61.13 8.51
N HIS A 105 -14.97 -61.65 7.87
CA HIS A 105 -15.12 -62.65 6.81
C HIS A 105 -13.93 -63.61 6.82
N TRP A 106 -14.22 -64.91 6.72
CA TRP A 106 -13.27 -66.00 6.95
C TRP A 106 -12.36 -66.21 5.74
N ILE A 107 -11.09 -65.91 5.91
CA ILE A 107 -9.96 -66.29 5.04
C ILE A 107 -8.85 -66.78 6.00
N THR A 108 -7.93 -67.64 5.54
CA THR A 108 -6.87 -68.27 6.35
C THR A 108 -6.15 -67.25 7.24
N ALA A 109 -6.22 -67.46 8.57
CA ALA A 109 -5.95 -66.44 9.58
C ALA A 109 -4.60 -65.70 9.42
N GLN A 110 -3.57 -66.38 8.93
CA GLN A 110 -2.24 -65.81 8.77
C GLN A 110 -2.09 -64.93 7.51
N GLN A 111 -2.73 -65.32 6.40
CA GLN A 111 -2.80 -64.48 5.20
C GLN A 111 -3.68 -63.27 5.44
N VAL A 112 -4.81 -63.45 6.15
CA VAL A 112 -5.65 -62.32 6.56
C VAL A 112 -4.91 -61.40 7.49
N MET A 113 -4.19 -61.91 8.49
CA MET A 113 -3.45 -61.07 9.43
C MET A 113 -2.40 -60.23 8.69
N ASN A 114 -1.62 -60.84 7.79
CA ASN A 114 -0.58 -60.13 7.07
C ASN A 114 -1.14 -59.13 6.06
N ASP A 115 -2.17 -59.52 5.30
CA ASP A 115 -2.86 -58.60 4.39
C ASP A 115 -3.62 -57.51 5.13
N TRP A 116 -4.17 -57.80 6.31
CA TRP A 116 -4.87 -56.82 7.14
C TRP A 116 -3.88 -55.84 7.76
N VAL A 117 -2.73 -56.30 8.26
CA VAL A 117 -1.68 -55.41 8.76
C VAL A 117 -1.12 -54.55 7.63
N ARG A 118 -0.92 -55.11 6.44
CA ARG A 118 -0.45 -54.38 5.25
C ARG A 118 -1.48 -53.35 4.79
N ARG A 119 -2.74 -53.77 4.57
CA ARG A 119 -3.85 -52.87 4.20
C ARG A 119 -4.11 -51.83 5.27
N ARG A 120 -3.95 -52.15 6.55
CA ARG A 120 -4.11 -51.18 7.64
C ARG A 120 -2.97 -50.17 7.67
N LYS A 121 -1.73 -50.56 7.37
CA LYS A 121 -0.60 -49.62 7.22
C LYS A 121 -0.76 -48.75 5.98
N GLU A 122 -1.05 -49.34 4.83
CA GLU A 122 -1.24 -48.64 3.57
C GLU A 122 -2.44 -47.71 3.63
N ALA A 123 -3.62 -48.19 4.05
CA ALA A 123 -4.80 -47.36 4.27
C ALA A 123 -4.56 -46.29 5.34
N SER A 124 -3.82 -46.58 6.43
CA SER A 124 -3.52 -45.52 7.40
C SER A 124 -2.69 -44.39 6.79
N ILE A 125 -1.74 -44.68 5.90
CA ILE A 125 -0.87 -43.64 5.32
C ILE A 125 -1.60 -42.92 4.18
N THR A 126 -2.27 -43.65 3.29
CA THR A 126 -3.01 -43.05 2.17
C THR A 126 -4.26 -42.33 2.63
N ASP A 127 -4.97 -42.82 3.64
CA ASP A 127 -6.16 -42.15 4.19
C ASP A 127 -5.76 -40.95 5.02
N LEU A 128 -4.60 -40.96 5.70
CA LEU A 128 -4.08 -39.77 6.37
C LEU A 128 -3.66 -38.70 5.35
N GLN A 129 -2.99 -39.08 4.26
CA GLN A 129 -2.60 -38.15 3.20
C GLN A 129 -3.81 -37.62 2.41
N ALA A 130 -4.81 -38.47 2.12
CA ALA A 130 -6.04 -38.07 1.46
C ALA A 130 -6.93 -37.21 2.36
N ASP A 131 -7.00 -37.50 3.66
CA ASP A 131 -7.68 -36.66 4.64
C ASP A 131 -6.98 -35.31 4.82
N GLU A 132 -5.65 -35.30 4.83
CA GLU A 132 -4.85 -34.07 4.92
C GLU A 132 -5.06 -33.20 3.67
N ALA A 133 -5.02 -33.81 2.47
CA ALA A 133 -5.32 -33.11 1.22
C ALA A 133 -6.78 -32.64 1.11
N ALA A 134 -7.75 -33.42 1.61
CA ALA A 134 -9.16 -33.03 1.66
C ALA A 134 -9.41 -31.91 2.69
N LEU A 135 -8.72 -31.95 3.83
CA LEU A 135 -8.76 -30.88 4.82
C LEU A 135 -8.12 -29.61 4.27
N ASP A 136 -6.97 -29.71 3.59
CA ASP A 136 -6.30 -28.58 2.97
C ASP A 136 -7.17 -27.95 1.89
N THR A 137 -7.86 -28.74 1.07
CA THR A 137 -8.79 -28.22 0.06
C THR A 137 -10.05 -27.60 0.67
N GLU A 138 -10.62 -28.14 1.75
CA GLU A 138 -11.75 -27.51 2.46
C GLU A 138 -11.34 -26.23 3.20
N LEU A 139 -10.14 -26.18 3.78
CA LEU A 139 -9.60 -24.97 4.43
C LEU A 139 -9.21 -23.92 3.39
N GLU A 140 -8.65 -24.33 2.26
CA GLU A 140 -8.36 -23.43 1.14
C GLU A 140 -9.63 -22.94 0.45
N GLN A 141 -10.70 -23.74 0.37
CA GLN A 141 -11.99 -23.29 -0.16
C GLN A 141 -12.76 -22.40 0.82
N SER A 142 -12.74 -22.68 2.12
CA SER A 142 -13.46 -21.89 3.11
C SER A 142 -12.73 -20.62 3.55
N GLU A 143 -11.39 -20.62 3.53
CA GLU A 143 -10.56 -19.51 4.02
C GLU A 143 -9.56 -18.97 2.98
N GLY A 144 -9.67 -19.45 1.73
CA GLY A 144 -8.83 -19.04 0.61
C GLY A 144 -8.91 -17.55 0.30
N SER A 145 -7.72 -16.94 0.20
CA SER A 145 -7.43 -15.70 -0.52
C SER A 145 -7.90 -14.36 0.05
N PHE A 146 -8.80 -14.30 1.04
CA PHE A 146 -9.28 -12.98 1.49
C PHE A 146 -8.20 -12.23 2.27
N PHE A 147 -7.68 -11.16 1.65
CA PHE A 147 -6.92 -10.14 2.34
C PHE A 147 -7.73 -9.68 3.56
N PRO A 148 -7.13 -9.55 4.76
CA PRO A 148 -7.89 -9.31 6.00
C PRO A 148 -8.35 -7.85 6.07
N TRP A 149 -9.28 -7.48 5.17
CA TRP A 149 -9.76 -6.11 4.96
C TRP A 149 -10.23 -5.45 6.24
N LYS A 150 -10.93 -6.17 7.12
CA LYS A 150 -11.41 -5.64 8.40
C LYS A 150 -10.24 -5.20 9.30
N LYS A 151 -9.19 -6.02 9.38
CA LYS A 151 -7.99 -5.70 10.17
C LYS A 151 -7.15 -4.62 9.49
N PHE A 152 -6.99 -4.73 8.17
CA PHE A 152 -6.33 -3.71 7.38
C PHE A 152 -6.98 -2.34 7.58
N LEU A 153 -8.30 -2.24 7.46
CA LEU A 153 -9.04 -1.00 7.66
C LEU A 153 -8.86 -0.46 9.08
N LEU A 154 -8.91 -1.31 10.10
CA LEU A 154 -8.69 -0.89 11.49
C LEU A 154 -7.29 -0.30 11.70
N PHE A 155 -6.24 -0.97 11.19
CA PHE A 155 -4.86 -0.52 11.33
C PHE A 155 -4.49 0.62 10.38
N ALA A 156 -5.14 0.69 9.23
CA ALA A 156 -5.00 1.78 8.28
C ALA A 156 -5.81 3.01 8.70
N LEU A 157 -6.75 2.92 9.64
CA LEU A 157 -7.60 4.05 10.03
C LEU A 157 -6.78 5.26 10.49
N PRO A 158 -5.80 5.16 11.40
CA PRO A 158 -4.96 6.31 11.76
C PRO A 158 -4.15 6.86 10.58
N TRP A 159 -3.69 5.98 9.68
CA TRP A 159 -2.98 6.37 8.47
C TRP A 159 -3.90 7.15 7.52
N THR A 160 -5.11 6.65 7.26
CA THR A 160 -6.11 7.31 6.39
C THR A 160 -6.58 8.62 6.98
N LEU A 161 -6.79 8.69 8.30
CA LEU A 161 -7.18 9.92 8.97
C LEU A 161 -6.11 11.00 8.82
N THR A 162 -4.85 10.66 9.10
CA THR A 162 -3.74 11.60 8.94
C THR A 162 -3.54 12.01 7.47
N PHE A 163 -3.68 11.07 6.54
CA PHE A 163 -3.64 11.32 5.10
C PHE A 163 -4.73 12.30 4.66
N VAL A 164 -5.99 12.03 5.00
CA VAL A 164 -7.15 12.86 4.60
C VAL A 164 -7.07 14.24 5.24
N VAL A 165 -6.86 14.31 6.56
CA VAL A 165 -6.82 15.60 7.28
C VAL A 165 -5.68 16.47 6.75
N THR A 166 -4.48 15.90 6.57
CA THR A 166 -3.33 16.67 6.08
C THR A 166 -3.53 17.10 4.63
N GLY A 167 -4.05 16.21 3.77
CA GLY A 167 -4.37 16.53 2.38
C GLY A 167 -5.42 17.65 2.28
N MET A 168 -6.49 17.58 3.07
CA MET A 168 -7.52 18.62 3.11
C MET A 168 -6.99 19.96 3.62
N LEU A 169 -6.14 19.96 4.66
CA LEU A 169 -5.52 21.19 5.17
C LEU A 169 -4.58 21.82 4.13
N ASN A 170 -3.77 21.02 3.45
CA ASN A 170 -2.84 21.50 2.42
C ASN A 170 -3.58 22.00 1.18
N TYR A 171 -4.63 21.30 0.75
CA TYR A 171 -5.51 21.77 -0.31
C TYR A 171 -6.22 23.07 0.08
N GLY A 172 -6.81 23.14 1.28
CA GLY A 172 -7.48 24.33 1.78
C GLY A 172 -6.55 25.54 1.85
N ARG A 173 -5.30 25.35 2.30
CA ARG A 173 -4.27 26.41 2.26
C ARG A 173 -3.99 26.92 0.87
N LEU A 174 -3.81 26.02 -0.10
CA LEU A 174 -3.58 26.39 -1.48
C LEU A 174 -4.80 27.14 -2.06
N TYR A 175 -6.00 26.62 -1.83
CA TYR A 175 -7.25 27.20 -2.28
C TYR A 175 -7.45 28.62 -1.73
N LEU A 176 -7.17 28.83 -0.43
CA LEU A 176 -7.28 30.14 0.21
C LEU A 176 -6.30 31.18 -0.35
N VAL A 177 -5.13 30.76 -0.84
CA VAL A 177 -4.18 31.66 -1.50
C VAL A 177 -4.57 31.90 -2.96
N ILE A 178 -4.97 30.85 -3.67
CA ILE A 178 -5.25 30.89 -5.10
C ILE A 178 -6.54 31.62 -5.44
N GLN A 179 -7.55 31.59 -4.56
CA GLN A 179 -8.79 32.36 -4.75
C GLN A 179 -8.53 33.87 -4.93
N HIS A 180 -7.42 34.41 -4.40
CA HIS A 180 -7.04 35.81 -4.60
C HIS A 180 -6.61 36.15 -6.03
N PHE A 181 -6.36 35.14 -6.87
CA PHE A 181 -5.92 35.29 -8.26
C PHE A 181 -7.01 34.91 -9.28
N CYS A 182 -8.29 34.94 -8.88
CA CYS A 182 -9.45 34.66 -9.73
C CYS A 182 -9.44 33.29 -10.44
N LEU A 183 -8.68 32.32 -9.92
CA LEU A 183 -8.67 30.97 -10.44
C LEU A 183 -9.91 30.21 -9.97
N THR A 184 -10.52 29.46 -10.89
CA THR A 184 -11.70 28.64 -10.59
C THR A 184 -11.34 27.49 -9.63
N HIS A 185 -12.35 26.95 -8.95
CA HIS A 185 -12.19 25.80 -8.07
C HIS A 185 -11.54 24.60 -8.80
N TRP A 186 -11.98 24.29 -10.03
CA TRP A 186 -11.43 23.21 -10.84
C TRP A 186 -9.98 23.43 -11.26
N GLN A 187 -9.60 24.67 -11.60
CA GLN A 187 -8.21 25.02 -11.87
C GLN A 187 -7.34 24.81 -10.61
N SER A 188 -7.85 25.17 -9.44
CA SER A 188 -7.15 24.96 -8.16
C SER A 188 -6.93 23.47 -7.86
N VAL A 189 -7.94 22.62 -8.10
CA VAL A 189 -7.83 21.16 -7.96
C VAL A 189 -6.82 20.59 -8.96
N SER A 190 -6.93 20.97 -10.24
CA SER A 190 -6.00 20.52 -11.29
C SER A 190 -4.55 20.93 -10.97
N LEU A 191 -4.35 22.14 -10.48
CA LEU A 191 -3.04 22.67 -10.10
C LEU A 191 -2.48 21.94 -8.87
N TYR A 192 -3.32 21.64 -7.87
CA TYR A 192 -2.93 20.80 -6.74
C TYR A 192 -2.49 19.41 -7.19
N LEU A 193 -3.26 18.75 -8.05
CA LEU A 193 -2.90 17.43 -8.61
C LEU A 193 -1.60 17.48 -9.42
N HIS A 194 -1.40 18.53 -10.22
CA HIS A 194 -0.17 18.71 -10.98
C HIS A 194 1.06 18.83 -10.08
N ILE A 195 0.97 19.58 -8.98
CA ILE A 195 2.08 19.72 -8.02
C ILE A 195 2.40 18.37 -7.36
N GLN A 196 1.35 17.61 -6.99
CA GLN A 196 1.50 16.28 -6.41
C GLN A 196 2.19 15.31 -7.38
N LEU A 197 1.78 15.32 -8.66
CA LEU A 197 2.40 14.50 -9.71
C LEU A 197 3.85 14.92 -10.00
N LEU A 198 4.11 16.23 -10.04
CA LEU A 198 5.46 16.77 -10.25
C LEU A 198 6.39 16.32 -9.14
N PHE A 199 5.94 16.39 -7.89
CA PHE A 199 6.69 15.85 -6.76
C PHE A 199 6.92 14.34 -6.87
N LEU A 200 5.88 13.56 -7.16
CA LEU A 200 5.99 12.10 -7.24
C LEU A 200 6.99 11.69 -8.33
N ARG A 201 6.91 12.35 -9.49
CA ARG A 201 7.88 12.17 -10.58
C ARG A 201 9.29 12.47 -10.10
N ARG A 202 9.51 13.56 -9.38
CA ARG A 202 10.83 13.92 -8.83
C ARG A 202 11.34 12.92 -7.81
N LEU A 203 10.46 12.40 -6.95
CA LEU A 203 10.83 11.39 -5.97
C LEU A 203 11.25 10.08 -6.66
N ILE A 204 10.53 9.68 -7.71
CA ILE A 204 10.89 8.53 -8.55
C ILE A 204 12.22 8.79 -9.26
N GLU A 205 12.38 9.93 -9.94
CA GLU A 205 13.62 10.31 -10.61
C GLU A 205 14.81 10.30 -9.64
N ALA A 206 14.67 10.85 -8.43
CA ALA A 206 15.74 10.86 -7.43
C ALA A 206 16.07 9.44 -6.92
N SER A 207 15.05 8.61 -6.68
CA SER A 207 15.26 7.21 -6.28
C SER A 207 15.96 6.39 -7.37
N LEU A 208 15.55 6.57 -8.62
CA LEU A 208 16.15 5.93 -9.79
C LEU A 208 17.55 6.46 -10.04
N ALA A 209 17.80 7.76 -9.90
CA ALA A 209 19.13 8.35 -10.08
C ALA A 209 20.11 7.81 -9.04
N THR A 210 19.68 7.59 -7.80
CA THR A 210 20.52 6.99 -6.75
C THR A 210 20.86 5.54 -7.08
N TYR A 211 19.89 4.77 -7.55
CA TYR A 211 20.09 3.41 -8.04
C TYR A 211 21.01 3.39 -9.28
N TRP A 212 20.78 4.29 -10.24
CA TRP A 212 21.54 4.36 -11.50
C TRP A 212 22.99 4.77 -11.27
N ARG A 213 23.24 5.72 -10.36
CA ARG A 213 24.60 6.10 -9.93
C ARG A 213 25.36 4.93 -9.30
N GLN A 214 24.65 4.04 -8.60
CA GLN A 214 25.25 2.86 -7.99
C GLN A 214 25.66 1.79 -9.02
N PHE A 215 24.99 1.71 -10.17
CA PHE A 215 25.26 0.71 -11.20
C PHE A 215 26.10 1.20 -12.39
N HIS A 216 26.02 2.48 -12.75
CA HIS A 216 26.63 2.99 -13.99
C HIS A 216 27.66 4.11 -13.82
N GLY A 217 28.03 4.47 -12.58
CA GLY A 217 28.95 5.59 -12.34
C GLY A 217 28.30 6.95 -12.63
N ALA A 218 28.92 8.02 -12.15
CA ALA A 218 28.34 9.36 -12.14
C ALA A 218 28.13 9.92 -13.55
N VAL A 219 26.90 9.78 -14.07
CA VAL A 219 26.41 10.64 -15.14
C VAL A 219 25.92 11.92 -14.47
N GLU A 220 26.81 12.91 -14.39
CA GLU A 220 26.43 14.28 -14.07
C GLU A 220 25.71 14.87 -15.29
N ASP A 221 24.40 15.03 -15.20
CA ASP A 221 23.65 15.91 -16.10
C ASP A 221 23.51 17.30 -15.45
N PRO A 222 24.23 18.33 -15.93
CA PRO A 222 24.20 19.68 -15.37
C PRO A 222 22.91 20.48 -15.68
N SER A 223 21.88 19.85 -16.26
CA SER A 223 20.60 20.50 -16.57
C SER A 223 19.60 20.52 -15.40
N LEU A 224 19.97 19.96 -14.24
CA LEU A 224 19.15 19.85 -13.02
C LEU A 224 18.96 21.17 -12.24
N LYS A 225 19.12 22.34 -12.89
CA LYS A 225 18.43 23.59 -12.48
C LYS A 225 16.97 23.54 -12.94
N GLN A 226 16.28 22.47 -12.60
CA GLN A 226 14.97 22.16 -13.13
C GLN A 226 13.95 22.51 -12.05
N SER A 227 13.28 23.65 -12.25
CA SER A 227 12.38 24.34 -11.31
C SER A 227 11.39 23.40 -10.60
N ASN A 228 11.36 23.43 -9.26
CA ASN A 228 10.37 22.74 -8.42
C ASN A 228 9.02 23.48 -8.36
N PHE A 229 8.77 24.35 -9.33
CA PHE A 229 7.62 25.24 -9.38
C PHE A 229 7.01 25.22 -10.78
N ILE A 230 5.69 25.39 -10.81
CA ILE A 230 4.91 25.63 -12.01
C ILE A 230 4.65 27.14 -12.05
N SER A 231 5.17 27.81 -13.07
CA SER A 231 4.99 29.25 -13.26
C SER A 231 3.79 29.52 -14.15
N PHE A 232 2.88 30.38 -13.69
CA PHE A 232 1.77 30.89 -14.48
C PHE A 232 1.87 32.41 -14.54
N GLU A 233 1.63 32.97 -15.72
CA GLU A 233 1.49 34.42 -15.89
C GLU A 233 0.00 34.76 -15.77
N THR A 234 -0.32 35.63 -14.83
CA THR A 234 -1.66 36.16 -14.62
C THR A 234 -1.61 37.65 -14.89
N HIS A 235 -2.51 38.14 -15.74
CA HIS A 235 -2.63 39.56 -16.00
C HIS A 235 -3.29 40.21 -14.77
N LEU A 236 -2.59 41.15 -14.13
CA LEU A 236 -3.11 41.92 -13.01
C LEU A 236 -4.09 42.96 -13.57
N LEU A 237 -5.34 42.52 -13.76
CA LEU A 237 -6.54 43.28 -14.16
C LEU A 237 -6.58 43.75 -15.63
N ALA A 238 -7.58 43.26 -16.36
CA ALA A 238 -8.36 44.12 -17.24
C ALA A 238 -9.10 45.11 -16.31
N THR A 239 -8.72 46.37 -16.36
CA THR A 239 -9.48 47.47 -15.75
C THR A 239 -10.79 47.63 -16.51
N GLU A 240 -11.92 47.49 -15.82
CA GLU A 240 -13.08 48.37 -16.08
C GLU A 240 -12.74 49.79 -15.63
#